data_AF-I7KFX4-F1
#
_entry.id   AF-I7KFX4-F1
#
_cell.length_a   1.000
_cell.length_b   1.000
_cell.length_c   1.000
_cell.angle_alpha   90.00
_cell.angle_beta   90.00
_cell.angle_gamma   90.00
#
_symmetry.space_group_name_H-M   'P 1'
#
loop_
_entity.id
_entity.type
_entity.pdbx_description
1 polymer ?
#
loop_
_entity_poly.entity_id
_entity_poly.type
_entity_poly.pdbx_seq_one_letter_code
_entity_poly.pdbx_strand_id
1 'polypeptide(L)'
;MKITDLQNEINHLLFLYFTSIGVIQRDAGSSDVHDKMEELKREIDDCRKRITRLMDSEEADAELCSDYREVIAEGKEFVKDGLSFLDRLLQKDRSSGNH
;
A
#
# COMPACT_ATOMS: atom_id res chain seq x y z
N MET A 1 -5.60 -2.95 -2.37
CA MET A 1 -4.52 -1.94 -2.25
C MET A 1 -3.30 -2.72 -1.83
N LYS A 2 -2.28 -2.79 -2.70
CA LYS A 2 -1.17 -3.76 -2.58
C LYS A 2 -0.49 -3.79 -1.20
N ILE A 3 -0.35 -2.64 -0.55
CA ILE A 3 0.19 -2.53 0.82
C ILE A 3 -0.72 -3.23 1.84
N THR A 4 -2.04 -3.07 1.73
CA THR A 4 -3.01 -3.76 2.59
C THR A 4 -2.96 -5.27 2.39
N ASP A 5 -2.80 -5.73 1.14
CA ASP A 5 -2.71 -7.15 0.83
C ASP A 5 -1.41 -7.76 1.40
N LEU A 6 -0.29 -7.05 1.27
CA LEU A 6 0.98 -7.42 1.89
C LEU A 6 0.88 -7.43 3.43
N GLN A 7 0.26 -6.41 4.01
CA GLN A 7 0.04 -6.32 5.45
C GLN A 7 -0.81 -7.49 5.97
N ASN A 8 -1.86 -7.87 5.23
CA ASN A 8 -2.70 -9.02 5.56
C ASN A 8 -1.90 -10.33 5.54
N GLU A 9 -1.07 -10.56 4.52
CA GLU A 9 -0.23 -11.76 4.44
C GLU A 9 0.84 -11.79 5.55
N ILE A 10 1.45 -10.67 5.89
CA ILE A 10 2.40 -10.58 7.02
C ILE A 10 1.69 -10.91 8.35
N ASN A 11 0.50 -10.36 8.57
CA ASN A 11 -0.30 -10.66 9.77
C ASN A 11 -0.67 -12.15 9.84
N HIS A 12 -1.03 -12.74 8.70
CA HIS A 12 -1.32 -14.16 8.60
C HIS A 12 -0.09 -15.02 8.91
N LEU A 13 1.09 -14.64 8.41
CA LEU A 13 2.35 -15.32 8.73
C LEU A 13 2.67 -15.28 10.23
N LEU A 14 2.47 -14.14 10.89
CA LEU A 14 2.64 -14.03 12.34
C LEU A 14 1.68 -14.97 13.09
N PHE A 15 0.41 -15.03 12.67
CA PHE A 15 -0.56 -15.96 13.23
C PHE A 15 -0.12 -17.42 13.07
N LEU A 16 0.39 -17.81 11.90
CA LEU A 16 0.90 -19.16 11.66
C LEU A 16 2.08 -19.51 12.57
N TYR A 17 3.01 -18.56 12.82
CA TYR A 17 4.11 -18.80 13.76
C TYR A 17 3.63 -19.02 15.19
N PHE A 18 2.73 -18.17 15.70
CA PHE A 18 2.18 -18.35 17.05
C PHE A 18 1.40 -19.66 17.18
N THR A 19 0.63 -20.00 16.15
CA THR A 19 -0.13 -21.26 16.10
C THR A 19 0.81 -22.46 16.10
N SER A 20 1.89 -22.40 15.31
CA SER A 20 2.88 -23.48 15.25
C SER A 20 3.57 -23.70 16.58
N ILE A 21 3.98 -22.62 17.26
CA ILE A 21 4.56 -22.71 18.61
C ILE A 21 3.56 -23.33 19.58
N GLY A 22 2.30 -22.88 19.56
CA GLY A 22 1.25 -23.41 20.45
C GLY A 22 0.94 -24.89 20.23
N VAL A 23 0.87 -25.33 18.96
CA VAL A 23 0.68 -26.74 18.60
C VAL A 23 1.86 -27.59 19.07
N ILE A 24 3.09 -27.16 18.81
CA ILE A 24 4.30 -27.88 19.24
C ILE A 24 4.35 -28.00 20.77
N GLN A 25 4.03 -26.93 21.49
CA GLN A 25 4.04 -26.92 22.96
C GLN A 25 2.95 -27.82 23.55
N ARG A 26 1.73 -27.75 23.03
CA ARG A 26 0.58 -28.53 23.53
C ARG A 26 0.71 -30.01 23.20
N ASP A 27 1.20 -30.32 22.01
CA ASP A 27 1.16 -31.68 21.45
C ASP A 27 2.56 -32.36 21.48
N ALA A 28 3.54 -31.82 22.22
CA ALA A 28 4.94 -32.29 22.26
C ALA A 28 5.11 -33.80 22.56
N GLY A 29 4.16 -34.41 23.27
CA GLY A 29 4.15 -35.85 23.59
C GLY A 29 3.22 -36.68 22.70
N SER A 30 2.55 -36.08 21.73
CA SER A 30 1.61 -36.76 20.83
C SER A 30 2.35 -37.43 19.67
N SER A 31 1.91 -38.62 19.28
CA SER A 31 2.48 -39.35 18.15
C SER A 31 2.23 -38.67 16.79
N ASP A 32 1.23 -37.78 16.71
CA ASP A 32 0.83 -37.07 15.49
C ASP A 32 1.45 -35.67 15.36
N VAL A 33 2.29 -35.25 16.32
CA VAL A 33 2.85 -33.88 16.34
C VAL A 33 3.71 -33.60 15.12
N HIS A 34 4.45 -34.60 14.63
CA HIS A 34 5.30 -34.45 13.46
C HIS A 34 4.47 -34.18 12.19
N ASP A 35 3.33 -34.86 12.03
CA ASP A 35 2.47 -34.66 10.86
C ASP A 35 1.85 -33.26 10.86
N LYS A 36 1.38 -32.80 12.03
CA LYS A 36 0.89 -31.43 12.23
C LYS A 36 1.97 -30.38 11.96
N MET A 37 3.21 -30.64 12.39
CA MET A 37 4.34 -29.74 12.11
C MET A 37 4.65 -29.63 10.62
N GLU A 38 4.60 -30.74 9.87
CA GLU A 38 4.83 -30.72 8.42
C GLU A 38 3.66 -30.07 7.64
N GLU A 39 2.44 -30.11 8.15
CA GLU A 39 1.32 -29.34 7.61
C GLU A 39 1.50 -27.83 7.83
N LEU A 40 1.77 -27.42 9.08
CA LEU A 40 2.02 -26.01 9.43
C LEU A 40 3.20 -25.42 8.66
N LYS A 41 4.28 -26.20 8.49
CA LYS A 41 5.44 -25.79 7.69
C LYS A 41 5.06 -25.54 6.23
N ARG A 42 4.22 -26.39 5.63
CA ARG A 42 3.71 -26.18 4.27
C ARG A 42 2.89 -24.89 4.17
N GLU A 43 2.01 -24.63 5.13
CA GLU A 43 1.24 -23.38 5.17
C GLU A 43 2.14 -22.14 5.28
N ILE A 44 3.16 -22.20 6.15
CA ILE A 44 4.16 -21.12 6.30
C ILE A 44 4.89 -20.89 4.98
N ASP A 45 5.37 -21.95 4.32
CA ASP A 45 6.09 -21.83 3.05
C ASP A 45 5.21 -21.24 1.95
N ASP A 46 3.93 -21.63 1.89
CA ASP A 46 2.99 -21.08 0.92
C ASP A 46 2.64 -19.62 1.20
N CYS A 47 2.50 -19.24 2.47
CA CYS A 47 2.33 -17.83 2.86
C CYS A 47 3.56 -16.99 2.48
N ARG A 48 4.77 -17.49 2.73
CA ARG A 48 6.01 -16.82 2.31
C ARG A 48 6.08 -16.62 0.80
N LYS A 49 5.69 -17.63 0.00
CA LYS A 49 5.62 -17.47 -1.48
C LYS A 49 4.64 -16.38 -1.89
N ARG A 50 3.48 -16.27 -1.24
CA ARG A 50 2.51 -15.18 -1.53
C ARG A 50 3.09 -13.81 -1.20
N ILE A 51 3.75 -13.66 -0.05
CA ILE A 51 4.45 -12.43 0.33
C ILE A 51 5.52 -12.07 -0.71
N THR A 52 6.37 -13.02 -1.12
CA THR A 52 7.39 -12.78 -2.15
C THR A 52 6.77 -12.32 -3.47
N ARG A 53 5.68 -12.96 -3.94
CA ARG A 53 4.97 -12.51 -5.15
C ARG A 53 4.39 -11.10 -5.02
N LEU A 54 3.86 -10.75 -3.85
CA LEU A 54 3.36 -9.40 -3.57
C LEU A 54 4.50 -8.38 -3.50
N MET A 55 5.70 -8.77 -3.06
CA MET A 55 6.85 -7.88 -3.05
C MET A 55 7.43 -7.69 -4.46
N ASP A 56 7.51 -8.78 -5.24
CA ASP A 56 8.15 -8.81 -6.57
C ASP A 56 7.25 -8.30 -7.70
N SER A 57 5.95 -8.07 -7.46
CA SER A 57 5.07 -7.50 -8.49
C SER A 57 5.41 -6.03 -8.75
N GLU A 58 6.36 -5.74 -9.63
CA GLU A 58 6.75 -4.38 -10.06
C GLU A 58 5.58 -3.53 -10.63
N GLU A 59 4.38 -4.10 -10.80
CA GLU A 59 3.21 -3.46 -11.41
C GLU A 59 2.59 -2.30 -10.60
N ALA A 60 3.01 -2.06 -9.34
CA ALA A 60 2.40 -1.02 -8.51
C ALA A 60 3.02 0.38 -8.62
N ASP A 61 4.21 0.52 -9.20
CA ASP A 61 4.84 1.84 -9.35
C ASP A 61 4.30 2.63 -10.56
N ALA A 62 3.78 1.94 -11.58
CA ALA A 62 3.27 2.59 -12.78
C ALA A 62 1.93 3.32 -12.55
N GLU A 63 1.03 2.74 -11.76
CA GLU A 63 -0.32 3.27 -11.51
C GLU A 63 -0.29 4.45 -10.52
N LEU A 64 0.49 4.34 -9.44
CA LEU A 64 0.75 5.48 -8.53
C LEU A 64 1.41 6.67 -9.27
N CYS A 65 2.34 6.42 -10.19
CA CYS A 65 3.02 7.47 -10.95
C CYS A 65 2.10 8.14 -11.99
N SER A 66 1.05 7.45 -12.44
CA SER A 66 -0.01 8.00 -13.29
C SER A 66 -0.89 8.97 -12.49
N ASP A 67 -1.41 8.51 -11.35
CA ASP A 67 -2.32 9.29 -10.49
C ASP A 67 -1.66 10.57 -9.99
N TYR A 68 -0.41 10.51 -9.53
CA TYR A 68 0.30 11.72 -9.10
C TYR A 68 0.54 12.71 -10.23
N ARG A 69 0.72 12.23 -11.47
CA ARG A 69 0.93 13.11 -12.62
C ARG A 69 -0.33 13.89 -12.96
N GLU A 70 -1.48 13.24 -12.90
CA GLU A 70 -2.78 13.85 -13.16
C GLU A 70 -3.14 14.86 -12.06
N VAL A 71 -2.97 14.49 -10.79
CA VAL A 71 -3.18 15.40 -9.64
C VAL A 71 -2.26 16.63 -9.72
N ILE A 72 -0.99 16.47 -10.08
CA ILE A 72 -0.07 17.59 -10.26
C ILE A 72 -0.47 18.47 -11.45
N ALA A 73 -0.98 17.88 -12.54
CA ALA A 73 -1.44 18.62 -13.70
C ALA A 73 -2.67 19.48 -13.36
N GLU A 74 -3.65 18.91 -12.66
CA GLU A 74 -4.83 19.65 -12.19
C GLU A 74 -4.45 20.79 -11.25
N GLY A 75 -3.56 20.53 -10.28
CA GLY A 75 -3.08 21.55 -9.36
C GLY A 75 -2.38 22.72 -10.07
N LYS A 76 -1.65 22.45 -11.16
CA LYS A 76 -1.01 23.50 -11.97
C LYS A 76 -2.02 24.38 -12.71
N GLU A 77 -3.06 23.79 -13.30
CA GLU A 77 -4.11 24.59 -13.96
C GLU A 77 -4.88 25.45 -12.94
N PHE A 78 -5.19 24.92 -11.76
CA PHE A 78 -5.80 25.72 -10.69
C PHE A 78 -4.97 26.92 -10.26
N VAL A 79 -3.65 26.74 -10.08
CA VAL A 79 -2.74 27.84 -9.73
C VAL A 79 -2.70 28.89 -10.84
N LYS A 80 -2.64 28.45 -12.09
CA LYS A 80 -2.62 29.34 -13.27
C LYS A 80 -3.92 30.13 -13.41
N ASP A 81 -5.07 29.50 -13.18
CA ASP A 81 -6.36 30.18 -13.16
C ASP A 81 -6.45 31.20 -12.02
N GLY A 82 -5.96 30.84 -10.83
CA GLY A 82 -5.84 31.76 -9.69
C GLY A 82 -4.96 32.97 -9.99
N LEU A 83 -3.80 32.76 -10.63
CA LEU A 83 -2.92 33.86 -11.04
C LEU A 83 -3.58 34.76 -12.09
N SER A 84 -4.25 34.18 -13.09
CA SER A 84 -5.00 34.92 -14.12
C SER A 84 -6.12 35.77 -13.50
N PHE A 85 -6.80 35.24 -12.48
CA PHE A 85 -7.80 35.99 -11.71
C PHE A 85 -7.18 37.17 -10.96
N LEU A 86 -6.06 36.95 -10.26
CA LEU A 86 -5.34 38.01 -9.53
C LEU A 86 -4.84 39.11 -10.47
N ASP A 87 -4.31 38.75 -11.64
CA ASP A 87 -3.88 39.71 -12.67
C ASP A 87 -5.05 40.59 -13.14
N ARG A 88 -6.23 40.01 -13.33
CA ARG A 88 -7.44 40.77 -13.71
C ARG A 88 -7.89 41.73 -12.62
N LEU A 89 -7.80 41.35 -11.35
CA LEU A 89 -8.09 42.24 -10.22
C LEU A 89 -7.12 43.43 -10.20
N LEU A 90 -5.82 43.15 -10.34
CA LEU A 90 -4.77 44.18 -10.33
C LEU A 90 -4.86 45.11 -11.55
N GLN A 91 -5.29 44.63 -12.70
CA GLN A 91 -5.56 45.48 -13.88
C GLN A 91 -6.77 46.39 -13.65
N LYS A 92 -7.83 45.90 -12.98
CA LYS A 92 -9.05 46.67 -12.71
C LYS A 92 -8.79 47.86 -11.77
N ASP A 93 -7.90 47.70 -10.80
CA ASP A 93 -7.46 48.79 -9.92
C ASP A 93 -6.64 49.86 -10.65
N ARG A 94 -5.83 49.48 -11.66
CA ARG A 94 -5.07 50.45 -12.47
C ARG A 94 -5.95 51.27 -13.41
N SER A 95 -7.05 50.71 -13.90
CA SER A 95 -8.02 51.43 -14.75
C SER A 95 -8.97 52.35 -13.98
N SER A 96 -9.04 52.25 -12.65
CA SER A 96 -9.95 53.04 -11.81
C SER A 96 -9.33 54.31 -11.21
N GLY A 97 -8.04 54.58 -11.49
CA GLY A 97 -7.29 55.72 -10.94
C GLY A 97 -7.05 56.89 -11.92
N ASN A 98 -7.77 56.97 -13.04
CA ASN A 98 -7.55 57.98 -14.08
C ASN A 98 -8.80 58.82 -14.43
N HIS A 99 -9.64 59.11 -13.44
CA HIS A 99 -10.68 60.13 -13.50
C HIS A 99 -10.61 61.05 -12.28
#